data_AF-A0A521PLL3-F1
#
_entry.id   AF-A0A521PLL3-F1
#
_cell.length_a   1.000
_cell.length_b   1.000
_cell.length_c   1.000
_cell.angle_alpha   90.00
_cell.angle_beta   90.00
_cell.angle_gamma   90.00
#
_symmetry.space_group_name_H-M   'P 1'
#
loop_
_entity.id
_entity.type
_entity.pdbx_description
1 polymer ?
#
loop_
_entity_poly.entity_id
_entity_poly.type
_entity_poly.pdbx_seq_one_letter_code
_entity_poly.pdbx_strand_id
1 'polypeptide(L)'
;MTSPLRDLNLIKTKIPPILVQAVDNPYARSGQRSCVTLRKEISDLSEVLGDDFDDRSPEREAEDGDEKAAYGVVASVVSDIIPMRSWIRKLSGAERRDRKVQEAIAAGIARRSYLKGVGQARGCKPPAAPRAIAGSLPAVKP
;
A
#
# COMPACT_ATOMS: atom_id res chain seq x y z
N MET A 1 21.66 30.27 13.65
CA MET A 1 22.26 30.28 12.30
C MET A 1 22.14 28.87 11.74
N THR A 2 21.42 28.74 10.61
CA THR A 2 21.37 27.61 9.66
C THR A 2 21.67 26.20 10.18
N SER A 3 20.63 25.39 10.43
CA SER A 3 20.79 23.92 10.34
C SER A 3 20.99 23.55 8.87
N PRO A 4 22.20 23.11 8.45
CA PRO A 4 22.52 22.95 7.04
C PRO A 4 22.53 21.47 6.72
N LEU A 5 21.36 20.83 6.62
CA LEU A 5 21.23 19.49 6.03
C LEU A 5 19.87 19.30 5.33
N ARG A 6 19.43 20.34 4.61
CA ARG A 6 18.59 20.15 3.42
C ARG A 6 19.40 19.56 2.24
N ASP A 7 20.68 19.27 2.45
CA ASP A 7 21.65 18.77 1.47
C ASP A 7 21.68 17.25 1.27
N LEU A 8 20.58 16.54 1.56
CA LEU A 8 20.41 15.13 1.13
C LEU A 8 19.12 14.91 0.34
N ASN A 9 18.65 15.94 -0.37
CA ASN A 9 17.59 15.81 -1.37
C ASN A 9 18.09 15.14 -2.67
N LEU A 10 18.93 14.11 -2.53
CA LEU A 10 19.66 13.41 -3.59
C LEU A 10 19.40 11.91 -3.63
N ILE A 11 18.50 11.37 -2.81
CA ILE A 11 17.94 10.05 -3.11
C ILE A 11 16.83 10.27 -4.12
N LYS A 12 17.18 10.19 -5.41
CA LYS A 12 16.17 9.98 -6.43
C LYS A 12 15.55 8.60 -6.17
N THR A 13 14.55 8.49 -5.31
CA THR A 13 13.70 7.30 -5.24
C THR A 13 13.01 7.16 -6.59
N LYS A 14 13.57 6.28 -7.42
CA LYS A 14 12.97 5.85 -8.69
C LYS A 14 11.81 4.95 -8.30
N ILE A 15 10.61 5.26 -8.77
CA ILE A 15 9.44 4.41 -8.54
C ILE A 15 9.78 3.02 -9.13
N PRO A 16 9.69 1.93 -8.35
CA PRO A 16 9.97 0.59 -8.83
C PRO A 16 9.09 0.26 -10.05
N PRO A 17 9.65 -0.38 -11.11
CA PRO A 17 8.91 -0.64 -12.35
C PRO A 17 7.61 -1.40 -12.15
N ILE A 18 7.56 -2.31 -11.17
CA ILE A 18 6.35 -3.08 -10.84
C ILE A 18 5.19 -2.19 -10.35
N LEU A 19 5.50 -1.10 -9.64
CA LEU A 19 4.49 -0.14 -9.20
C LEU A 19 4.06 0.77 -10.35
N VAL A 20 4.96 1.08 -11.30
CA VAL A 20 4.59 1.81 -12.52
C VAL A 20 3.60 1.00 -13.35
N GLN A 21 3.84 -0.30 -13.54
CA GLN A 21 2.91 -1.20 -14.22
C GLN A 21 1.56 -1.29 -13.48
N ALA A 22 1.59 -1.27 -12.15
CA ALA A 22 0.38 -1.26 -11.35
C ALA A 22 -0.44 0.03 -11.54
N VAL A 23 0.19 1.20 -11.75
CA VAL A 23 -0.52 2.45 -12.08
C VAL A 23 -1.25 2.33 -13.42
N ASP A 24 -0.62 1.72 -14.43
CA ASP A 24 -1.20 1.60 -15.77
C ASP A 24 -2.47 0.72 -15.76
N ASN A 25 -2.46 -0.40 -15.04
CA ASN A 25 -3.62 -1.28 -14.91
C ASN A 25 -3.56 -2.20 -13.68
N PRO A 26 -4.01 -1.74 -12.49
CA PRO A 26 -3.91 -2.54 -11.26
C PRO A 26 -4.80 -3.79 -11.30
N TYR A 27 -5.85 -3.81 -12.15
CA TYR A 27 -6.80 -4.91 -12.26
C TYR A 27 -6.63 -5.76 -13.53
N ALA A 28 -5.49 -5.64 -14.22
CA ALA A 28 -5.22 -6.40 -15.44
C ALA A 28 -5.41 -7.91 -15.21
N ARG A 29 -6.16 -8.59 -16.10
CA ARG A 29 -6.42 -10.04 -16.03
C ARG A 29 -5.37 -10.89 -16.75
N SER A 30 -4.60 -10.31 -17.66
CA SER A 30 -3.64 -11.02 -18.51
C SER A 30 -2.46 -11.56 -17.70
N GLY A 31 -2.04 -12.80 -17.94
CA GLY A 31 -0.88 -13.45 -17.31
C GLY A 31 -1.17 -14.26 -16.04
N GLN A 32 -2.28 -13.97 -15.36
CA GLN A 32 -2.68 -14.63 -14.12
C GLN A 32 -3.40 -15.95 -14.42
N ARG A 33 -2.70 -16.98 -14.89
CA ARG A 33 -3.35 -18.27 -15.22
C ARG A 33 -3.10 -19.38 -14.18
N SER A 34 -1.97 -19.37 -13.48
CA SER A 34 -1.61 -20.39 -12.51
C SER A 34 -1.38 -19.81 -11.12
N CYS A 35 -1.57 -20.62 -10.06
CA CYS A 35 -1.22 -20.22 -8.69
C CYS A 35 0.28 -19.92 -8.53
N VAL A 36 1.15 -20.54 -9.35
CA VAL A 36 2.59 -20.28 -9.35
C VAL A 36 2.87 -18.87 -9.87
N THR A 37 2.22 -18.47 -10.95
CA THR A 37 2.35 -17.12 -11.52
C THR A 37 1.83 -16.06 -10.56
N LEU A 38 0.65 -16.31 -9.95
CA LEU A 38 0.09 -15.41 -8.94
C LEU A 38 1.01 -15.25 -7.72
N ARG A 39 1.56 -16.37 -7.21
CA ARG A 39 2.51 -16.35 -6.08
C ARG A 39 3.72 -15.49 -6.41
N LYS A 40 4.31 -15.67 -7.60
CA LYS A 40 5.48 -14.90 -8.02
C LYS A 40 5.18 -13.41 -8.07
N GLU A 41 4.10 -13.02 -8.76
CA GLU A 41 3.76 -11.61 -8.91
C GLU A 41 3.41 -10.94 -7.56
N ILE A 42 2.71 -11.65 -6.67
CA ILE A 42 2.45 -11.17 -5.31
C ILE A 42 3.75 -11.03 -4.51
N SER A 43 4.69 -11.97 -4.64
CA SER A 43 5.99 -11.91 -3.96
C SER A 43 6.81 -10.71 -4.45
N ASP A 44 6.86 -10.49 -5.77
CA ASP A 44 7.57 -9.36 -6.37
C ASP A 44 6.97 -8.02 -5.91
N LEU A 45 5.65 -7.95 -5.73
CA LEU A 45 4.97 -6.78 -5.16
C LEU A 45 5.29 -6.60 -3.68
N SER A 46 5.30 -7.68 -2.89
CA SER A 46 5.62 -7.62 -1.45
C SER A 46 7.08 -7.27 -1.16
N GLU A 47 8.03 -7.62 -2.02
CA GLU A 47 9.43 -7.18 -1.89
C GLU A 47 9.55 -5.65 -1.94
N VAL A 48 8.68 -5.01 -2.72
CA VAL A 48 8.66 -3.55 -2.89
C VAL A 48 7.77 -2.84 -1.87
N LEU A 49 6.59 -3.41 -1.58
CA LEU A 49 5.57 -2.81 -0.72
C LEU A 49 5.76 -3.15 0.76
N GLY A 50 6.57 -4.15 1.08
CA GLY A 50 6.69 -4.74 2.41
C GLY A 50 5.53 -5.68 2.76
N ASP A 51 5.45 -6.01 4.04
CA ASP A 51 4.46 -6.94 4.60
C ASP A 51 3.03 -6.54 4.23
N ASP A 52 2.19 -7.54 3.95
CA ASP A 52 0.77 -7.32 3.71
C ASP A 52 -0.04 -7.27 5.01
N PHE A 53 -1.27 -6.76 4.93
CA PHE A 53 -2.16 -6.64 6.09
C PHE A 53 -2.45 -7.98 6.77
N ASP A 54 -2.42 -9.08 6.02
CA ASP A 54 -2.63 -10.44 6.51
C ASP A 54 -1.34 -11.15 6.94
N ASP A 55 -0.17 -10.53 6.80
CA ASP A 55 1.12 -11.06 7.28
C ASP A 55 1.41 -10.66 8.75
N ARG A 56 0.59 -9.79 9.35
CA ARG A 56 0.66 -9.43 10.77
C ARG A 56 0.18 -10.60 11.63
N SER A 57 1.13 -11.29 12.27
CA SER A 57 0.79 -12.26 13.33
C SER A 57 0.27 -11.50 14.56
N PRO A 58 -0.75 -11.99 15.29
CA PRO A 58 -1.19 -11.38 16.55
C PRO A 58 -0.05 -11.29 17.59
N GLU A 59 0.97 -12.13 17.48
CA GLU A 59 2.19 -12.06 18.30
C GLU A 59 3.00 -10.78 18.07
N ARG A 60 2.97 -10.21 16.85
CA ARG A 60 3.66 -8.94 16.52
C ARG A 60 2.83 -7.71 16.89
N GLU A 61 1.51 -7.85 16.98
CA GLU A 61 0.62 -6.79 17.46
C GLU A 61 0.75 -6.56 18.97
N ALA A 62 1.13 -7.60 19.73
CA ALA A 62 1.41 -7.48 21.16
C ALA A 62 2.72 -6.73 21.45
N GLU A 63 3.69 -6.74 20.53
CA GLU A 63 4.96 -6.02 20.69
C GLU A 63 4.90 -4.55 20.21
N ASP A 64 4.03 -4.24 19.23
CA ASP A 64 3.81 -2.88 18.71
C ASP A 64 2.57 -2.20 19.36
N GLY A 65 2.02 -2.84 20.40
CA GLY A 65 0.69 -2.63 20.97
C GLY A 65 0.58 -1.69 22.16
N ASP A 66 1.64 -0.95 22.51
CA ASP A 66 1.57 0.18 23.43
C ASP A 66 1.86 1.47 22.64
N GLU A 67 0.81 2.12 22.10
CA GLU A 67 0.60 3.59 22.07
C GLU A 67 -0.45 4.10 21.05
N LYS A 68 -1.14 3.28 20.23
CA LYS A 68 -2.03 3.86 19.16
C LYS A 68 -3.43 3.29 18.99
N ALA A 69 -3.96 2.58 19.97
CA ALA A 69 -5.39 2.23 20.02
C ALA A 69 -6.22 3.27 20.80
N ALA A 70 -6.14 4.57 20.47
CA ALA A 70 -6.99 5.58 21.11
C ALA A 70 -7.19 6.89 20.32
N TYR A 71 -7.21 6.88 18.98
CA TYR A 71 -7.58 8.07 18.21
C TYR A 71 -8.69 7.77 17.19
N GLY A 72 -9.82 7.31 17.72
CA GLY A 72 -11.11 7.47 17.07
C GLY A 72 -11.74 8.79 17.55
N VAL A 73 -12.33 9.54 16.61
CA VAL A 73 -13.03 10.84 16.76
C VAL A 73 -12.14 12.08 16.55
N VAL A 74 -11.95 12.45 15.27
CA VAL A 74 -11.66 13.84 14.89
C VAL A 74 -12.94 14.41 14.29
N ALA A 75 -13.72 15.10 15.11
CA ALA A 75 -14.79 15.97 14.65
C ALA A 75 -14.47 17.40 15.13
N SER A 76 -13.68 18.11 14.34
CA SER A 76 -13.46 19.55 14.49
C SER A 76 -13.20 20.16 13.11
N VAL A 77 -14.29 20.28 12.36
CA VAL A 77 -14.39 21.18 11.20
C VAL A 77 -14.83 22.55 11.72
N VAL A 78 -14.35 23.59 11.03
CA VAL A 78 -14.53 25.05 11.26
C VAL A 78 -13.42 25.60 12.19
N SER A 79 -12.51 26.48 11.77
CA SER A 79 -12.68 27.59 10.83
C SER A 79 -11.33 28.10 10.30
N ASP A 80 -11.44 28.78 9.15
CA ASP A 80 -10.76 30.03 8.86
C ASP A 80 -9.44 30.09 8.04
N ILE A 81 -9.59 30.90 6.99
CA ILE A 81 -8.59 31.71 6.29
C ILE A 81 -7.84 31.00 5.17
N ILE A 82 -8.44 31.12 3.99
CA ILE A 82 -7.82 31.00 2.66
C ILE A 82 -6.49 31.77 2.60
N PRO A 83 -5.39 31.15 2.12
CA PRO A 83 -4.31 31.90 1.48
C PRO A 83 -4.10 31.37 0.05
N MET A 84 -4.93 31.87 -0.88
CA MET A 84 -4.94 31.52 -2.31
C MET A 84 -3.67 31.90 -3.10
N ARG A 85 -2.55 32.27 -2.46
CA ARG A 85 -1.29 32.59 -3.17
C ARG A 85 -0.01 31.99 -2.60
N SER A 86 -0.05 31.34 -1.43
CA SER A 86 1.14 30.68 -0.84
C SER A 86 1.16 29.16 -1.07
N TRP A 87 -0.01 28.54 -1.31
CA TRP A 87 -0.11 27.11 -1.69
C TRP A 87 0.33 26.85 -3.13
N ILE A 88 0.19 27.83 -4.04
CA ILE A 88 0.52 27.68 -5.46
C ILE A 88 2.02 27.38 -5.69
N ARG A 89 2.90 27.85 -4.79
CA ARG A 89 4.35 27.56 -4.87
C ARG A 89 4.73 26.25 -4.16
N LYS A 90 3.99 25.83 -3.12
CA LYS A 90 4.12 24.49 -2.51
C LYS A 90 3.55 23.37 -3.41
N LEU A 91 2.57 23.68 -4.26
CA LEU A 91 2.00 22.83 -5.32
C LEU A 91 2.88 22.70 -6.58
N SER A 92 4.03 23.37 -6.65
CA SER A 92 4.74 23.58 -7.93
C SER A 92 5.76 22.50 -8.33
N GLY A 93 6.15 21.55 -7.46
CA GLY A 93 7.04 20.46 -7.92
C GLY A 93 7.43 19.37 -6.93
N ALA A 94 7.74 19.72 -5.67
CA ALA A 94 8.20 18.74 -4.68
C ALA A 94 7.09 17.74 -4.30
N GLU A 95 5.88 18.23 -4.03
CA GLU A 95 4.70 17.40 -3.72
C GLU A 95 4.23 16.54 -4.91
N ARG A 96 4.45 16.99 -6.15
CA ARG A 96 4.04 16.22 -7.33
C ARG A 96 4.80 14.89 -7.43
N ARG A 97 6.06 14.87 -6.98
CA ARG A 97 6.86 13.65 -6.94
C ARG A 97 6.36 12.73 -5.83
N ASP A 98 6.14 13.28 -4.64
CA ASP A 98 5.62 12.51 -3.50
C ASP A 98 4.26 11.92 -3.84
N ARG A 99 3.38 12.69 -4.51
CA ARG A 99 2.09 12.22 -5.03
C ARG A 99 2.22 11.07 -6.00
N LYS A 100 3.16 11.12 -6.96
CA LYS A 100 3.39 10.00 -7.90
C LYS A 100 3.87 8.74 -7.19
N VAL A 101 4.72 8.89 -6.17
CA VAL A 101 5.17 7.75 -5.35
C VAL A 101 3.99 7.17 -4.57
N GLN A 102 3.17 8.00 -3.93
CA GLN A 102 1.98 7.56 -3.20
C GLN A 102 0.95 6.88 -4.11
N GLU A 103 0.71 7.45 -5.30
CA GLU A 103 -0.15 6.87 -6.34
C GLU A 103 0.35 5.49 -6.78
N ALA A 104 1.65 5.35 -7.00
CA ALA A 104 2.26 4.07 -7.36
C ALA A 104 2.17 3.03 -6.25
N ILE A 105 2.35 3.43 -4.98
CA ILE A 105 2.17 2.56 -3.81
C ILE A 105 0.70 2.11 -3.72
N ALA A 106 -0.25 3.04 -3.82
CA ALA A 106 -1.68 2.75 -3.77
C ALA A 106 -2.11 1.79 -4.90
N ALA A 107 -1.61 2.01 -6.12
CA ALA A 107 -1.85 1.13 -7.25
C ALA A 107 -1.24 -0.26 -7.04
N GLY A 108 -0.02 -0.34 -6.48
CA GLY A 108 0.62 -1.60 -6.10
C GLY A 108 -0.16 -2.39 -5.05
N ILE A 109 -0.67 -1.71 -4.02
CA ILE A 109 -1.53 -2.31 -3.00
C ILE A 109 -2.80 -2.87 -3.68
N ALA A 110 -3.48 -2.05 -4.50
CA ALA A 110 -4.67 -2.49 -5.23
C ALA A 110 -4.40 -3.71 -6.12
N ARG A 111 -3.24 -3.74 -6.80
CA ARG A 111 -2.78 -4.87 -7.61
C ARG A 111 -2.60 -6.12 -6.76
N ARG A 112 -1.88 -6.04 -5.65
CA ARG A 112 -1.65 -7.16 -4.72
C ARG A 112 -2.97 -7.72 -4.18
N SER A 113 -3.88 -6.85 -3.74
CA SER A 113 -5.21 -7.23 -3.25
C SER A 113 -6.04 -7.95 -4.31
N TYR A 114 -6.04 -7.43 -5.54
CA TYR A 114 -6.74 -8.05 -6.66
C TYR A 114 -6.19 -9.45 -6.98
N LEU A 115 -4.86 -9.60 -7.05
CA LEU A 115 -4.21 -10.89 -7.31
C LEU A 115 -4.55 -11.93 -6.24
N LYS A 116 -4.54 -11.53 -4.96
CA LYS A 116 -4.95 -12.39 -3.85
C LYS A 116 -6.41 -12.82 -3.99
N GLY A 117 -7.32 -11.90 -4.33
CA GLY A 117 -8.72 -12.24 -4.61
C GLY A 117 -8.90 -13.23 -5.77
N VAL A 118 -8.16 -13.03 -6.87
CA VAL A 118 -8.15 -13.97 -8.01
C VAL A 118 -7.64 -15.35 -7.58
N GLY A 119 -6.58 -15.42 -6.79
CA GLY A 119 -6.06 -16.69 -6.32
C GLY A 119 -6.95 -17.36 -5.28
N GLN A 120 -7.65 -16.60 -4.42
CA GLN A 120 -8.66 -17.12 -3.51
C GLN A 120 -9.81 -17.79 -4.28
N ALA A 121 -10.35 -17.11 -5.30
CA ALA A 121 -11.42 -17.65 -6.15
C ALA A 121 -11.01 -18.94 -6.88
N ARG A 122 -9.70 -19.19 -7.01
CA ARG A 122 -9.13 -20.38 -7.66
C ARG A 122 -8.64 -21.45 -6.68
N GLY A 123 -8.78 -21.24 -5.37
CA GLY A 123 -8.28 -22.17 -4.36
C GLY A 123 -6.75 -22.23 -4.26
N CYS A 124 -6.05 -21.15 -4.65
CA CYS A 124 -4.61 -21.06 -4.41
C CYS A 124 -4.31 -20.97 -2.91
N LYS A 125 -3.14 -21.47 -2.50
CA LYS A 125 -2.65 -21.34 -1.12
C LYS A 125 -1.88 -20.01 -0.92
N PRO A 126 -1.85 -19.44 0.30
CA PRO A 126 -1.02 -18.28 0.62
C PRO A 126 0.45 -18.45 0.19
N PRO A 127 1.13 -17.39 -0.28
CA PRO A 127 0.68 -16.00 -0.35
C PRO A 127 -0.17 -15.67 -1.59
N ALA A 128 -0.44 -16.63 -2.47
CA ALA A 128 -1.25 -16.42 -3.68
C ALA A 128 -2.75 -16.27 -3.40
N ALA A 129 -3.16 -16.31 -2.14
CA ALA A 129 -4.50 -16.02 -1.64
C ALA A 129 -4.33 -15.35 -0.26
N PRO A 130 -5.36 -14.65 0.25
CA PRO A 130 -5.32 -14.12 1.61
C PRO A 130 -5.05 -15.23 2.61
N ARG A 131 -4.20 -14.96 3.59
CA ARG A 131 -4.12 -15.81 4.79
C ARG A 131 -5.46 -15.73 5.51
N ALA A 132 -5.90 -16.83 6.10
CA ALA A 132 -7.05 -16.79 6.99
C ALA A 132 -6.68 -15.90 8.18
N ILE A 133 -7.33 -14.75 8.30
CA ILE A 133 -7.25 -13.94 9.52
C ILE A 133 -7.92 -14.80 10.60
N ALA A 134 -7.22 -15.07 11.70
CA ALA A 134 -7.78 -15.81 12.83
C ALA A 134 -9.13 -15.18 13.22
N GLY A 135 -10.24 -15.91 12.98
CA GLY A 135 -11.61 -15.43 13.16
C GLY A 135 -12.47 -15.28 11.90
N SER A 136 -11.91 -15.45 10.69
CA SER A 136 -12.63 -15.22 9.42
C SER A 136 -12.90 -16.46 8.56
N LEU A 137 -12.77 -17.68 9.10
CA LEU A 137 -13.07 -18.91 8.36
C LEU A 137 -14.47 -18.82 7.71
N PRO A 138 -14.59 -18.77 6.37
CA PRO A 138 -15.89 -18.86 5.74
C PRO A 138 -16.41 -20.28 5.94
N ALA A 139 -17.62 -20.41 6.47
CA ALA A 139 -18.34 -21.67 6.51
C ALA A 139 -18.50 -22.18 5.07
N VAL A 140 -17.70 -23.18 4.69
CA VAL A 140 -17.96 -23.98 3.50
C VAL A 140 -19.19 -24.81 3.82
N LYS A 141 -20.37 -24.36 3.37
CA LYS A 141 -21.55 -25.24 3.34
C LYS A 141 -21.40 -26.23 2.18
N PRO A 142 -21.70 -27.51 2.40
CA PRO A 142 -21.69 -28.53 1.35
C PRO A 142 -22.76 -28.27 0.29
#